data_AF-A0A6M2E2U1-F1
#
_entry.id   AF-A0A6M2E2U1-F1
#
_cell.length_a   1.000
_cell.length_b   1.000
_cell.length_c   1.000
_cell.angle_alpha   90.00
_cell.angle_beta   90.00
_cell.angle_gamma   90.00
#
_symmetry.space_group_name_H-M   'P 1'
#
loop_
_entity.id
_entity.type
_entity.pdbx_description
1 polymer ?
#
loop_
_entity_poly.entity_id
_entity_poly.type
_entity_poly.pdbx_seq_one_letter_code
_entity_poly.pdbx_strand_id
1 'polypeptide(L)'
;MSAVANSASLLASKFRGCLVGSLLGDCLGAPFEGDFPVSKAVLTSYIAKLLDESAKGLLPFRPYTDDTAMTKCLAASLIEKKGFHAGDLAQRFTTEYFEQPKRGYGSNVIDVFQALKKNQLRG
;
A
#
# COMPACT_ATOMS: atom_id res chain seq x y z
N MET A 1 -14.80 -33.01 0.63
CA MET A 1 -15.19 -31.60 0.39
C MET A 1 -14.85 -30.66 1.56
N SER A 2 -14.89 -31.09 2.83
CA SER A 2 -14.62 -30.20 3.99
C SER A 2 -13.16 -29.75 4.15
N ALA A 3 -12.17 -30.62 3.93
CA ALA A 3 -10.75 -30.29 4.11
C ALA A 3 -10.21 -29.28 3.09
N VAL A 4 -10.67 -29.36 1.84
CA VAL A 4 -10.29 -28.42 0.76
C VAL A 4 -10.91 -27.04 1.02
N ALA A 5 -12.18 -26.99 1.43
CA ALA A 5 -12.85 -25.75 1.80
C ALA A 5 -12.17 -25.08 3.02
N ASN A 6 -11.78 -25.87 4.03
CA ASN A 6 -11.03 -25.36 5.18
C ASN A 6 -9.64 -24.82 4.78
N SER A 7 -8.96 -25.47 3.85
CA SER A 7 -7.65 -25.03 3.35
C SER A 7 -7.75 -23.73 2.55
N ALA A 8 -8.77 -23.61 1.69
CA ALA A 8 -9.03 -22.39 0.93
C ALA A 8 -9.41 -21.21 1.85
N SER A 9 -10.23 -21.45 2.87
CA SER A 9 -10.60 -20.44 3.88
C SER A 9 -9.37 -19.97 4.67
N LEU A 10 -8.52 -20.90 5.10
CA LEU A 10 -7.27 -20.57 5.79
C LEU A 10 -6.33 -19.74 4.91
N LEU A 11 -6.16 -20.13 3.64
CA LEU A 11 -5.33 -19.40 2.70
C LEU A 11 -5.88 -17.98 2.47
N ALA A 12 -7.19 -17.84 2.27
CA ALA A 12 -7.84 -16.53 2.13
C ALA A 12 -7.59 -15.64 3.36
N SER A 13 -7.65 -16.21 4.57
CA SER A 13 -7.32 -15.49 5.80
C SER A 13 -5.87 -14.97 5.80
N LYS A 14 -4.91 -15.79 5.36
CA LYS A 14 -3.50 -15.37 5.25
C LYS A 14 -3.31 -14.24 4.23
N PHE A 15 -3.96 -14.31 3.07
CA PHE A 15 -3.89 -13.25 2.06
C PHE A 15 -4.49 -11.93 2.58
N ARG A 16 -5.63 -12.00 3.27
CA ARG A 16 -6.23 -10.82 3.92
C ARG A 16 -5.30 -10.24 4.98
N GLY A 17 -4.75 -11.09 5.85
CA GLY A 17 -3.82 -10.68 6.89
C GLY A 17 -2.55 -10.03 6.31
N CYS A 18 -2.03 -10.56 5.20
CA CYS A 18 -0.91 -9.97 4.48
C CYS A 18 -1.23 -8.56 3.97
N LEU A 19 -2.32 -8.38 3.21
CA LEU A 19 -2.68 -7.09 2.64
C LEU A 19 -3.04 -6.04 3.71
N VAL A 20 -3.79 -6.44 4.74
CA VAL A 20 -4.15 -5.54 5.85
C VAL A 20 -2.92 -5.22 6.70
N GLY A 21 -2.05 -6.20 6.94
CA GLY A 21 -0.79 -6.00 7.66
C GLY A 21 0.13 -5.00 6.94
N SER A 22 0.27 -5.12 5.62
CA SER A 22 1.02 -4.16 4.80
C SER A 22 0.42 -2.76 4.87
N LEU A 23 -0.90 -2.62 4.75
CA LEU A 23 -1.60 -1.33 4.87
C LEU A 23 -1.39 -0.70 6.26
N LEU A 24 -1.50 -1.50 7.33
CA LEU A 24 -1.25 -1.03 8.69
C LEU A 24 0.20 -0.59 8.86
N GLY A 25 1.16 -1.35 8.32
CA GLY A 25 2.58 -1.01 8.34
C GLY A 25 2.85 0.33 7.67
N ASP A 26 2.31 0.54 6.47
CA ASP A 26 2.39 1.80 5.72
C ASP A 26 1.79 2.96 6.53
N CYS A 27 0.50 2.90 6.86
CA CYS A 27 -0.19 4.01 7.54
C CYS A 27 0.39 4.37 8.93
N LEU A 28 0.86 3.37 9.69
CA LEU A 28 1.40 3.57 11.04
C LEU A 28 2.89 3.91 11.02
N GLY A 29 3.62 3.50 9.98
CA GLY A 29 5.04 3.77 9.78
C GLY A 29 5.32 5.13 9.16
N ALA A 30 4.45 5.59 8.25
CA ALA A 30 4.63 6.84 7.50
C ALA A 30 4.96 8.08 8.38
N PRO A 31 4.37 8.28 9.58
CA PRO A 31 4.73 9.43 10.43
C PRO A 31 6.18 9.44 10.94
N PHE A 32 6.91 8.33 10.80
CA PHE A 32 8.28 8.14 11.27
C PHE A 32 9.28 8.01 10.12
N GLU A 33 8.84 8.18 8.88
CA GLU A 33 9.72 8.07 7.72
C GLU A 33 10.78 9.18 7.73
N GLY A 34 12.04 8.79 7.54
CA GLY A 34 13.18 9.72 7.58
C GLY A 34 13.69 10.06 8.99
N ASP A 35 12.92 9.75 10.04
CA ASP A 35 13.36 9.91 11.42
C ASP A 35 14.17 8.69 11.86
N PHE A 36 15.49 8.83 11.92
CA PHE A 36 16.36 7.76 12.43
C PHE A 36 17.43 8.30 13.38
N PRO A 37 17.52 7.78 14.62
CA PRO A 37 16.75 6.66 15.20
C PRO A 37 15.42 7.09 15.88
N VAL A 38 14.38 6.25 15.77
CA VAL A 38 13.16 6.37 16.59
C VAL A 38 13.27 5.51 17.86
N SER A 39 13.02 6.10 19.02
CA SER A 39 13.09 5.37 20.29
C SER A 39 11.86 4.47 20.53
N LYS A 40 12.06 3.36 21.24
CA LYS A 40 10.96 2.46 21.66
C LYS A 40 9.90 3.17 22.50
N ALA A 41 10.30 4.14 23.32
CA ALA A 41 9.38 4.93 24.14
C ALA A 41 8.40 5.75 23.28
N VAL A 42 8.92 6.38 22.21
CA VAL A 42 8.09 7.13 21.25
C VAL A 42 7.09 6.21 20.55
N LEU A 43 7.53 5.05 20.05
CA LEU A 43 6.64 4.08 19.39
C LEU A 43 5.57 3.54 20.36
N THR A 44 5.95 3.25 21.60
CA THR A 44 5.02 2.74 22.62
C THR A 44 3.96 3.78 22.95
N SER A 45 4.36 5.06 23.11
CA SER A 45 3.43 6.16 23.35
C SER A 45 2.48 6.39 22.17
N TYR A 46 3.01 6.32 20.93
CA TYR A 46 2.21 6.44 19.71
C TYR A 46 1.12 5.37 19.62
N ILE A 47 1.47 4.10 19.82
CA ILE A 47 0.50 2.99 19.79
C ILE A 47 -0.50 3.10 20.94
N ALA A 48 -0.06 3.41 22.15
CA ALA A 48 -0.95 3.58 23.30
C ALA A 48 -2.01 4.67 23.05
N LYS A 49 -1.59 5.80 22.45
CA LYS A 49 -2.49 6.89 22.07
C LYS A 49 -3.51 6.45 21.02
N LEU A 50 -3.07 5.73 19.98
CA LEU A 50 -3.99 5.21 18.95
C LEU A 50 -5.04 4.26 19.52
N LEU A 51 -4.65 3.39 20.45
CA LEU A 51 -5.57 2.46 21.12
C LEU A 51 -6.59 3.21 21.99
N ASP A 52 -6.15 4.23 22.73
CA ASP A 52 -7.03 5.08 23.52
C ASP A 52 -8.02 5.89 22.66
N GLU A 53 -7.54 6.50 21.57
CA GLU A 53 -8.38 7.21 20.59
C GLU A 53 -9.39 6.26 19.93
N SER A 54 -8.96 5.05 19.56
CA SER A 54 -9.85 4.01 19.02
C SER A 54 -10.93 3.60 20.01
N ALA A 55 -10.58 3.40 21.28
CA ALA A 55 -11.54 3.02 22.33
C ALA A 55 -12.59 4.12 22.57
N LYS A 56 -12.23 5.39 22.31
CA LYS A 56 -13.13 6.55 22.38
C LYS A 56 -13.93 6.78 21.10
N GLY A 57 -13.72 5.98 20.04
CA GLY A 57 -14.32 6.19 18.73
C GLY A 57 -13.81 7.44 18.00
N LEU A 58 -12.62 7.92 18.38
CA LEU A 58 -11.99 9.15 17.88
C LEU A 58 -10.75 8.86 17.03
N LEU A 59 -10.61 7.64 16.49
CA LEU A 59 -9.41 7.26 15.75
C LEU A 59 -9.21 8.20 14.55
N PRO A 60 -8.12 8.97 14.49
CA PRO A 60 -7.90 9.91 13.40
C PRO A 60 -7.64 9.17 12.09
N PHE A 61 -8.07 9.77 10.99
CA PHE A 61 -7.75 9.25 9.65
C PHE A 61 -6.24 9.25 9.43
N ARG A 62 -5.70 8.10 9.01
CA ARG A 62 -4.30 7.93 8.62
C ARG A 62 -4.24 7.57 7.14
N PRO A 63 -3.77 8.49 6.27
CA PRO A 63 -3.64 8.18 4.84
C PRO A 63 -2.51 7.17 4.63
N TYR A 64 -2.72 6.28 3.68
CA TYR A 64 -1.65 5.44 3.14
C TYR A 64 -0.75 6.21 2.16
N THR A 65 0.44 5.69 1.89
CA THR A 65 1.45 6.30 1.00
C THR A 65 1.49 5.63 -0.38
N ASP A 66 2.55 5.88 -1.16
CA ASP A 66 2.80 5.22 -2.42
C ASP A 66 2.93 3.70 -2.28
N ASP A 67 3.37 3.19 -1.13
CA ASP A 67 3.43 1.75 -0.84
C ASP A 67 2.09 1.05 -1.07
N THR A 68 1.03 1.53 -0.40
CA THR A 68 -0.32 0.98 -0.61
C THR A 68 -0.89 1.33 -1.97
N ALA A 69 -0.63 2.54 -2.49
CA ALA A 69 -1.15 2.96 -3.80
C ALA A 69 -0.67 2.00 -4.90
N MET A 70 0.63 1.71 -4.94
CA MET A 70 1.22 0.76 -5.88
C MET A 70 0.78 -0.68 -5.57
N THR A 71 0.66 -1.08 -4.30
CA THR A 71 0.14 -2.41 -3.95
C THR A 71 -1.27 -2.64 -4.52
N LYS A 72 -2.16 -1.64 -4.47
CA LYS A 72 -3.50 -1.72 -5.07
C LYS A 72 -3.44 -1.88 -6.59
N CYS A 73 -2.58 -1.13 -7.28
CA CYS A 73 -2.40 -1.27 -8.73
C CYS A 73 -1.93 -2.68 -9.11
N LEU A 74 -0.98 -3.24 -8.35
CA LEU A 74 -0.48 -4.60 -8.56
C LEU A 74 -1.60 -5.63 -8.35
N ALA A 75 -2.34 -5.55 -7.25
CA ALA A 75 -3.44 -6.46 -6.96
C ALA A 75 -4.53 -6.40 -8.05
N ALA A 76 -4.91 -5.20 -8.49
CA ALA A 76 -5.90 -5.01 -9.56
C ALA A 76 -5.41 -5.63 -10.89
N SER A 77 -4.15 -5.38 -11.26
CA SER A 77 -3.55 -5.96 -12.48
C SER A 77 -3.56 -7.50 -12.44
N LEU A 78 -3.13 -8.10 -11.33
CA LEU A 78 -3.09 -9.55 -11.16
C LEU A 78 -4.48 -10.19 -11.30
N ILE A 79 -5.51 -9.55 -10.71
CA ILE A 79 -6.89 -10.01 -10.79
C ILE A 79 -7.42 -9.91 -12.24
N GLU A 80 -7.27 -8.74 -12.86
CA GLU A 80 -7.83 -8.49 -14.19
C GLU A 80 -7.11 -9.25 -15.31
N LYS A 81 -5.79 -9.37 -15.22
CA LYS A 81 -4.97 -10.08 -16.22
C LYS A 81 -4.81 -11.57 -15.93
N LYS A 82 -5.36 -12.06 -14.82
CA LYS A 82 -5.26 -13.46 -14.36
C LYS A 82 -3.80 -13.96 -14.31
N GLY A 83 -2.88 -13.08 -13.94
CA GLY A 83 -1.45 -13.31 -14.00
C GLY A 83 -0.66 -12.01 -14.06
N PHE A 84 0.67 -12.12 -14.08
CA PHE A 84 1.54 -10.95 -14.19
C PHE A 84 1.55 -10.40 -15.63
N HIS A 85 1.35 -9.10 -15.77
CA HIS A 85 1.38 -8.42 -17.05
C HIS A 85 2.08 -7.05 -16.93
N ALA A 86 3.36 -6.99 -17.32
CA ALA A 86 4.20 -5.81 -17.12
C ALA A 86 3.62 -4.51 -17.74
N GLY A 87 3.08 -4.57 -18.96
CA GLY A 87 2.54 -3.38 -19.66
C GLY A 87 1.36 -2.73 -18.93
N ASP A 88 0.34 -3.52 -18.59
CA ASP A 88 -0.80 -3.10 -17.77
C ASP A 88 -0.37 -2.56 -16.39
N LEU A 89 0.56 -3.24 -15.71
CA LEU A 89 1.05 -2.77 -14.42
C LEU A 89 1.76 -1.41 -14.52
N ALA A 90 2.63 -1.25 -15.53
CA ALA A 90 3.30 0.02 -15.81
C ALA A 90 2.30 1.14 -16.12
N GLN A 91 1.24 0.83 -16.87
CA GLN A 91 0.17 1.79 -17.15
C GLN A 91 -0.56 2.19 -15.87
N ARG A 92 -0.96 1.24 -15.02
CA ARG A 92 -1.65 1.52 -13.75
C ARG A 92 -0.82 2.35 -12.79
N PHE A 93 0.46 1.99 -12.60
CA PHE A 93 1.35 2.78 -11.75
C PHE A 93 1.50 4.21 -12.26
N THR A 94 1.67 4.36 -13.58
CA THR A 94 1.78 5.69 -14.19
C THR A 94 0.49 6.48 -13.97
N THR A 95 -0.69 5.90 -14.23
CA THR A 95 -1.97 6.57 -14.01
C THR A 95 -2.18 6.96 -12.55
N GLU A 96 -1.98 6.04 -11.59
CA GLU A 96 -2.13 6.30 -10.15
C GLU A 96 -1.22 7.46 -9.69
N TYR A 97 0.03 7.49 -10.15
CA TYR A 97 0.94 8.59 -9.84
C TYR A 97 0.40 9.94 -10.35
N PHE A 98 -0.05 10.01 -11.61
CA PHE A 98 -0.53 11.27 -12.17
C PHE A 98 -1.88 11.73 -11.60
N GLU A 99 -2.71 10.81 -11.12
CA GLU A 99 -3.96 11.13 -10.43
C GLU A 99 -3.74 11.55 -8.97
N GLN A 100 -2.82 10.90 -8.26
CA GLN A 100 -2.53 11.15 -6.83
C GLN A 100 -1.02 11.32 -6.57
N PRO A 101 -0.37 12.38 -7.11
CA PRO A 101 1.09 12.51 -7.05
C PRO A 101 1.64 12.78 -5.64
N LYS A 102 0.79 13.21 -4.70
CA LYS A 102 1.17 13.61 -3.33
C LYS A 102 1.11 12.45 -2.33
N ARG A 103 1.50 11.24 -2.75
CA ARG A 103 1.45 10.03 -1.92
C ARG A 103 2.78 9.61 -1.28
N GLY A 104 3.89 10.27 -1.61
CA GLY A 104 5.21 9.92 -1.04
C GLY A 104 6.22 9.37 -2.05
N TYR A 105 5.83 9.23 -3.31
CA TYR A 105 6.69 8.68 -4.37
C TYR A 105 8.10 9.26 -4.38
N GLY A 106 9.10 8.38 -4.31
CA GLY A 106 10.51 8.74 -4.40
C GLY A 106 10.86 9.39 -5.75
N SER A 107 11.83 10.31 -5.74
CA SER A 107 12.20 11.10 -6.92
C SER A 107 12.56 10.25 -8.14
N ASN A 108 13.27 9.14 -7.94
CA ASN A 108 13.68 8.27 -9.04
C ASN A 108 12.49 7.57 -9.72
N VAL A 109 11.45 7.18 -8.97
CA VAL A 109 10.29 6.51 -9.58
C VAL A 109 9.41 7.51 -10.34
N ILE A 110 9.39 8.77 -9.89
CA ILE A 110 8.72 9.85 -10.62
C ILE A 110 9.29 10.01 -12.03
N ASP A 111 10.62 9.96 -12.20
CA ASP A 111 11.26 10.05 -13.52
C ASP A 111 10.83 8.90 -14.43
N VAL A 112 10.67 7.69 -13.87
CA VAL A 112 10.16 6.51 -14.59
C VAL A 112 8.73 6.75 -15.07
N PHE A 113 7.83 7.24 -14.21
CA PHE A 113 6.44 7.52 -14.59
C PHE A 113 6.34 8.62 -15.65
N GLN A 114 7.19 9.65 -15.57
CA GLN A 114 7.26 10.67 -16.62
C GLN A 114 7.71 10.09 -17.97
N ALA A 115 8.72 9.20 -17.97
CA ALA A 115 9.18 8.54 -19.19
C ALA A 115 8.10 7.62 -19.79
N LEU A 116 7.41 6.83 -18.95
CA LEU A 116 6.31 5.96 -19.37
C LEU A 116 5.16 6.76 -20.00
N LYS A 117 4.74 7.88 -19.37
CA LYS A 117 3.69 8.74 -19.92
C LYS A 117 4.08 9.35 -21.28
N LYS A 118 5.33 9.78 -21.45
CA LYS A 118 5.82 10.32 -22.73
C LYS A 118 5.79 9.28 -23.86
N ASN A 119 6.12 8.02 -23.55
CA ASN A 119 6.11 6.94 -24.55
C ASN A 119 4.69 6.49 -24.93
N GLN A 120 3.73 6.56 -24.00
CA GLN A 120 2.32 6.27 -24.29
C GLN A 120 1.66 7.29 -25.23
N LEU A 121 2.16 8.53 -25.27
CA LEU A 121 1.68 9.59 -26.18
C LEU A 121 2.31 9.52 -27.59
N ARG A 122 3.21 8.57 -27.84
CA ARG A 122 3.96 8.43 -29.11
C ARG A 122 3.56 7.22 -29.95
N GLY A 123 2.69 6.35 -29.44
CA GLY A 123 2.09 5.23 -30.17
C GLY A 123 0.66 5.54 -30.55
#